data_AF-A0A520ENR6-F1
#
_entry.id   AF-A0A520ENR6-F1
#
_cell.length_a   1.000
_cell.length_b   1.000
_cell.length_c   1.000
_cell.angle_alpha   90.00
_cell.angle_beta   90.00
_cell.angle_gamma   90.00
#
_symmetry.space_group_name_H-M   'P 1'
#
loop_
_entity.id
_entity.type
_entity.pdbx_description
1 polymer ?
#
loop_
_entity_poly.entity_id
_entity_poly.type
_entity_poly.pdbx_seq_one_letter_code
_entity_poly.pdbx_strand_id
1 'polypeptide(L)'
;MTAVRAHLVTEIGDDNPSSASVTFLGLESLDVLRFGADSEVVRYVSLGCSRHPMADPNDMVADPSRGPRAELVLTLRGGAGVASGVHKSLAVLAASPAVEGVVLVEDALLDLGQPLWTNAPFT
;
A
#
# COMPACT_ATOMS: atom_id res chain seq x y z
N MET A 1 -6.71 8.39 9.11
CA MET A 1 -6.67 6.93 8.86
C MET A 1 -8.02 6.25 9.06
N THR A 2 -8.77 6.54 10.12
CA THR A 2 -10.12 5.95 10.35
C THR A 2 -11.09 6.14 9.18
N ALA A 3 -11.14 7.33 8.57
CA ALA A 3 -11.98 7.59 7.41
C ALA A 3 -11.58 6.75 6.17
N VAL A 4 -10.28 6.62 5.90
CA VAL A 4 -9.77 5.79 4.79
C VAL A 4 -10.12 4.32 5.02
N ARG A 5 -9.87 3.80 6.23
CA ARG A 5 -10.25 2.43 6.58
C ARG A 5 -11.75 2.19 6.43
N ALA A 6 -12.58 3.11 6.93
CA ALA A 6 -14.04 3.01 6.81
C ALA A 6 -14.49 3.01 5.35
N HIS A 7 -13.90 3.86 4.51
CA HIS A 7 -14.15 3.88 3.08
C HIS A 7 -13.77 2.56 2.42
N LEU A 8 -12.56 2.03 2.69
CA LEU A 8 -12.11 0.74 2.14
C LEU A 8 -13.03 -0.43 2.53
N VAL A 9 -13.45 -0.48 3.79
CA VAL A 9 -14.41 -1.49 4.26
C VAL A 9 -15.73 -1.40 3.49
N THR A 10 -16.24 -0.18 3.33
CA THR A 10 -17.51 0.07 2.62
C THR A 10 -17.43 -0.33 1.14
N GLU A 11 -16.36 0.06 0.45
CA GLU A 11 -16.24 -0.15 -1.00
C GLU A 11 -15.81 -1.58 -1.37
N ILE A 12 -14.98 -2.23 -0.55
CA ILE A 12 -14.46 -3.57 -0.87
C ILE A 12 -15.41 -4.67 -0.38
N GLY A 13 -16.16 -4.44 0.69
CA GLY A 13 -17.19 -5.38 1.17
C GLY A 13 -16.64 -6.51 2.04
N ASP A 14 -15.88 -6.17 3.08
CA ASP A 14 -15.50 -7.06 4.18
C ASP A 14 -15.27 -6.20 5.44
N ASP A 15 -16.11 -6.39 6.45
CA ASP A 15 -16.20 -5.56 7.66
C ASP A 15 -15.00 -5.74 8.60
N ASN A 16 -14.32 -6.89 8.51
CA ASN A 16 -13.25 -7.27 9.43
C ASN A 16 -12.05 -7.83 8.67
N PRO A 17 -11.42 -7.03 7.77
CA PRO A 17 -10.25 -7.48 7.05
C PRO A 17 -9.11 -7.71 8.05
N SER A 18 -8.36 -8.79 7.82
CA SER A 18 -7.10 -9.00 8.55
C SER A 18 -6.11 -7.89 8.25
N SER A 19 -5.25 -7.56 9.20
CA SER A 19 -4.25 -6.48 9.05
C SER A 19 -2.87 -6.97 9.44
N ALA A 20 -1.85 -6.52 8.70
CA ALA A 20 -0.44 -6.66 9.07
C ALA A 20 0.17 -5.26 9.17
N SER A 21 0.74 -4.94 10.33
CA SER A 21 1.43 -3.66 10.54
C SER A 21 2.93 -3.79 10.25
N VAL A 22 3.49 -2.84 9.52
CA VAL A 22 4.89 -2.78 9.12
C VAL A 22 5.48 -1.45 9.60
N THR A 23 6.54 -1.54 10.39
CA THR A 23 7.26 -0.38 10.93
C THR A 23 8.54 -0.15 10.16
N PHE A 24 8.79 1.10 9.79
CA PHE A 24 10.04 1.55 9.17
C PHE A 24 10.76 2.49 10.12
N LEU A 25 12.09 2.49 10.08
CA LEU A 25 12.87 3.41 10.89
C LEU A 25 12.60 4.85 10.42
N GLY A 26 12.15 5.71 11.33
CA GLY A 26 11.89 7.12 11.04
C GLY A 26 10.52 7.42 10.42
N LEU A 27 9.66 6.40 10.22
CA LEU A 27 8.28 6.59 9.75
C LEU A 27 7.27 6.07 10.76
N GLU A 28 6.07 6.62 10.69
CA GLU A 28 4.89 6.01 11.30
C GLU A 28 4.61 4.65 10.63
N SER A 29 4.10 3.68 11.39
CA SER A 29 3.79 2.36 10.83
C SER A 29 2.72 2.46 9.74
N LEU A 30 2.87 1.59 8.74
CA LEU A 30 1.90 1.35 7.68
C LEU A 30 1.22 0.03 7.94
N ASP A 31 -0.10 0.01 7.79
CA ASP A 31 -0.84 -1.25 7.81
C ASP A 31 -1.07 -1.74 6.38
N VAL A 32 -1.14 -3.06 6.21
CA VAL A 32 -1.63 -3.71 5.01
C VAL A 32 -2.85 -4.54 5.38
N LEU A 33 -4.00 -4.07 4.92
CA LEU A 33 -5.27 -4.76 5.08
C LEU A 33 -5.39 -5.84 4.01
N ARG A 34 -5.92 -7.01 4.37
CA ARG A 34 -6.25 -8.10 3.45
C ARG A 34 -7.73 -8.40 3.56
N PHE A 35 -8.44 -8.13 2.46
CA PHE A 35 -9.86 -8.36 2.28
C PHE A 35 -10.13 -9.66 1.52
N GLY A 36 -11.21 -10.34 1.87
CA GLY A 36 -11.67 -11.53 1.14
C GLY A 36 -10.74 -12.73 1.31
N ALA A 37 -10.32 -13.02 2.55
CA ALA A 37 -9.37 -14.09 2.83
C ALA A 37 -9.82 -15.48 2.32
N ASP A 38 -11.13 -15.71 2.28
CA ASP A 38 -11.78 -16.95 1.84
C ASP A 38 -12.44 -16.83 0.44
N SER A 39 -12.06 -15.79 -0.32
CA SER A 39 -12.58 -15.51 -1.66
C SER A 39 -11.56 -15.90 -2.74
N GLU A 40 -12.08 -16.23 -3.93
CA GLU A 40 -11.29 -16.42 -5.16
C GLU A 40 -10.46 -15.17 -5.52
N VAL A 41 -10.91 -13.98 -5.12
CA VAL A 41 -10.20 -12.71 -5.29
C VAL A 41 -9.87 -12.12 -3.93
N VAL A 42 -8.58 -11.89 -3.70
CA VAL A 42 -8.03 -11.29 -2.48
C VAL A 42 -7.49 -9.90 -2.81
N ARG A 43 -7.78 -8.90 -1.96
CA ARG A 43 -7.24 -7.54 -2.09
C ARG A 43 -6.35 -7.20 -0.92
N TYR A 44 -5.13 -6.79 -1.20
CA TYR A 44 -4.19 -6.22 -0.25
C TYR A 44 -4.18 -4.71 -0.43
N VAL A 45 -4.38 -3.96 0.65
CA VAL A 45 -4.50 -2.50 0.57
C VAL A 45 -3.63 -1.86 1.63
N SER A 46 -2.78 -0.90 1.24
CA SER A 46 -2.05 -0.10 2.22
C SER A 46 -3.01 0.80 3.01
N LEU A 47 -2.66 1.08 4.26
CA LEU A 47 -3.33 2.07 5.09
C LEU A 47 -2.27 2.87 5.82
N GLY A 48 -2.06 4.11 5.38
CA GLY A 48 -1.08 5.02 5.95
C GLY A 48 -0.27 5.78 4.91
N CYS A 49 -0.22 5.32 3.66
CA CYS A 49 0.51 6.00 2.57
C CYS A 49 -0.09 7.39 2.33
N SER A 50 -1.42 7.51 2.42
CA SER A 50 -2.15 8.75 2.22
C SER A 50 -2.08 9.72 3.41
N ARG A 51 -1.43 9.36 4.52
CA ARG A 51 -1.43 10.14 5.78
C ARG A 51 -0.81 11.51 5.61
N HIS A 52 0.25 11.59 4.82
CA HIS A 52 0.93 12.82 4.45
C HIS A 52 0.83 13.02 2.92
N PRO A 53 0.79 14.26 2.40
CA PRO A 53 0.84 14.46 0.97
C PRO A 53 2.18 13.98 0.42
N MET A 54 2.16 13.45 -0.80
CA MET A 54 3.38 13.17 -1.55
C MET A 54 3.93 14.51 -2.05
N ALA A 55 5.23 14.76 -1.82
CA ALA A 55 5.87 16.00 -2.25
C ALA A 55 6.15 15.95 -3.75
N ASP A 56 5.82 17.01 -4.49
CA ASP A 56 6.24 17.16 -5.88
C ASP A 56 7.75 17.44 -5.92
N PRO A 57 8.57 16.64 -6.63
CA PRO A 57 10.00 16.89 -6.77
C PRO A 57 10.36 18.22 -7.42
N ASN A 58 9.42 18.85 -8.14
CA ASN A 58 9.61 20.16 -8.77
C ASN A 58 9.31 21.34 -7.83
N ASP A 59 8.68 21.09 -6.68
CA ASP A 59 8.37 22.14 -5.71
C ASP A 59 9.61 22.49 -4.86
N MET A 60 9.91 23.78 -4.76
CA MET A 60 11.02 24.27 -3.92
C MET A 60 10.78 24.03 -2.42
N VAL A 61 9.52 23.92 -2.00
CA VAL A 61 9.12 23.68 -0.61
C VAL A 61 7.90 22.74 -0.62
N ALA A 62 8.02 21.59 0.05
CA ALA A 62 6.91 20.67 0.21
C ALA A 62 5.80 21.32 1.06
N ASP A 63 4.59 21.42 0.50
CA ASP A 63 3.40 21.84 1.25
C ASP A 63 2.91 20.67 2.12
N PRO A 64 2.85 20.80 3.46
CA PRO A 64 2.45 19.69 4.33
C PRO A 64 0.96 19.33 4.23
N SER A 65 0.17 20.15 3.54
CA SER A 65 -1.28 20.00 3.39
C SER A 65 -1.70 19.64 1.97
N ARG A 66 -0.98 20.11 0.96
CA ARG A 66 -1.29 19.93 -0.47
C ARG A 66 -0.38 18.89 -1.11
N GLY A 67 -0.92 18.20 -2.09
CA GLY A 67 -0.21 17.19 -2.86
C GLY A 67 -1.04 15.92 -3.04
N PRO A 68 -0.67 15.08 -4.01
CA PRO A 68 -1.32 13.80 -4.23
C PRO A 68 -1.27 12.93 -2.96
N ARG A 69 -2.32 12.13 -2.77
CA ARG A 69 -2.43 11.15 -1.70
C ARG A 69 -3.07 9.91 -2.29
N ALA A 70 -2.52 8.75 -1.98
CA ALA A 70 -3.06 7.49 -2.44
C ALA A 70 -2.84 6.40 -1.40
N GLU A 71 -3.60 5.33 -1.53
CA GLU A 71 -3.27 4.03 -0.98
C GLU A 71 -3.10 3.06 -2.16
N LEU A 72 -2.19 2.10 -2.02
CA LEU A 72 -1.98 1.07 -3.02
C LEU A 72 -2.95 -0.09 -2.81
N VAL A 73 -3.57 -0.56 -3.90
CA VAL A 73 -4.45 -1.73 -3.91
C VAL A 73 -3.86 -2.79 -4.85
N LEU A 74 -3.52 -3.95 -4.31
CA LEU A 74 -3.10 -5.13 -5.09
C LEU A 74 -4.21 -6.18 -5.07
N THR A 75 -4.71 -6.54 -6.26
CA THR A 75 -5.76 -7.56 -6.43
C THR A 75 -5.16 -8.85 -6.99
N LEU A 76 -5.34 -9.98 -6.30
CA LEU A 76 -4.84 -11.30 -6.71
C LEU A 76 -5.99 -12.31 -6.82
N ARG A 77 -5.87 -13.27 -7.73
CA ARG A 77 -6.72 -14.47 -7.75
C ARG A 77 -6.07 -15.59 -6.93
N GLY A 78 -6.84 -16.32 -6.12
CA GLY A 78 -6.37 -17.36 -5.19
C GLY A 78 -5.58 -16.83 -3.98
N GLY A 79 -5.12 -15.58 -4.02
CA GLY A 79 -4.22 -14.98 -3.03
C GLY A 79 -2.80 -15.57 -3.07
N ALA A 80 -1.86 -14.95 -2.35
CA ALA A 80 -0.50 -15.47 -2.22
C ALA A 80 -0.27 -16.22 -0.88
N GLY A 81 -1.21 -16.10 0.07
CA GLY A 81 -1.05 -16.61 1.43
C GLY A 81 -0.11 -15.75 2.29
N VAL A 82 -0.16 -15.91 3.62
CA VAL A 82 0.62 -15.07 4.56
C VAL A 82 2.13 -15.27 4.40
N ALA A 83 2.57 -16.51 4.15
CA ALA A 83 3.98 -16.87 4.02
C ALA A 83 4.66 -16.27 2.76
N SER A 84 3.88 -15.74 1.81
CA SER A 84 4.42 -15.12 0.58
C SER A 84 5.17 -13.81 0.82
N GLY A 85 4.93 -13.14 1.95
CA GLY A 85 5.52 -11.84 2.23
C GLY A 85 4.93 -10.67 1.41
N VAL A 86 3.85 -10.88 0.65
CA VAL A 86 3.23 -9.85 -0.22
C VAL A 86 2.90 -8.55 0.53
N HIS A 87 2.50 -8.64 1.81
CA HIS A 87 2.22 -7.48 2.65
C HIS A 87 3.48 -6.64 2.91
N LYS A 88 4.66 -7.24 3.02
CA LYS A 88 5.91 -6.51 3.23
C LYS A 88 6.30 -5.75 1.97
N SER A 89 6.25 -6.42 0.82
CA SER A 89 6.54 -5.78 -0.48
C SER A 89 5.59 -4.62 -0.76
N LEU A 90 4.29 -4.81 -0.53
CA LEU A 90 3.31 -3.73 -0.69
C LEU A 90 3.56 -2.57 0.28
N ALA A 91 3.94 -2.86 1.53
CA ALA A 91 4.30 -1.82 2.50
C ALA A 91 5.56 -1.05 2.09
N VAL A 92 6.57 -1.72 1.50
CA VAL A 92 7.78 -1.06 0.96
C VAL A 92 7.39 -0.09 -0.16
N LEU A 93 6.58 -0.53 -1.13
CA LEU A 93 6.10 0.34 -2.21
C LEU A 93 5.28 1.51 -1.67
N ALA A 94 4.42 1.27 -0.69
CA ALA A 94 3.61 2.30 -0.04
C ALA A 94 4.43 3.29 0.81
N ALA A 95 5.64 2.91 1.25
CA ALA A 95 6.56 3.79 1.95
C ALA A 95 7.43 4.63 0.99
N SER A 96 7.51 4.27 -0.29
CA SER A 96 8.37 4.95 -1.28
C SER A 96 8.11 6.47 -1.40
N PRO A 97 6.89 7.02 -1.23
CA PRO A 97 6.73 8.47 -1.22
C PRO A 97 7.46 9.17 -0.07
N ALA A 98 7.49 8.55 1.11
CA ALA A 98 8.11 9.12 2.29
C ALA A 98 9.63 8.88 2.36
N VAL A 99 10.11 7.79 1.75
CA VAL A 99 11.53 7.38 1.79
C VAL A 99 12.30 7.89 0.58
N GLU A 100 11.69 7.82 -0.60
CA GLU A 100 12.34 8.04 -1.90
C GLU A 100 11.79 9.27 -2.63
N GLY A 101 10.74 9.91 -2.09
CA GLY A 101 10.11 11.09 -2.72
C GLY A 101 9.30 10.74 -3.97
N VAL A 102 8.88 9.48 -4.12
CA VAL A 102 8.06 9.03 -5.25
C VAL A 102 6.66 9.62 -5.17
N VAL A 103 6.16 10.16 -6.28
CA VAL A 103 4.75 10.55 -6.41
C VAL A 103 3.99 9.43 -7.11
N LEU A 104 3.06 8.81 -6.39
CA LEU A 104 2.20 7.77 -6.96
C LEU A 104 1.14 8.43 -7.85
N VAL A 105 1.20 8.09 -9.14
CA VAL A 105 0.25 8.52 -10.17
C VAL A 105 -0.22 7.32 -10.98
N GLU A 106 -1.29 7.50 -11.73
CA GLU A 106 -1.75 6.51 -12.71
C GLU A 106 -0.62 6.19 -13.71
N ASP A 107 -0.54 4.92 -14.11
CA ASP A 107 0.48 4.38 -15.03
C ASP A 107 1.95 4.50 -14.58
N ALA A 108 2.21 4.91 -13.34
CA ALA A 108 3.57 4.91 -12.79
C ALA A 108 4.15 3.48 -12.73
N LEU A 109 5.41 3.34 -13.15
CA LEU A 109 6.17 2.11 -12.96
C LEU A 109 6.90 2.17 -11.61
N LEU A 110 6.63 1.19 -10.76
CA LEU A 110 7.31 1.00 -9.49
C LEU A 110 8.18 -0.25 -9.57
N ASP A 111 9.48 -0.08 -9.36
CA ASP A 111 10.43 -1.18 -9.35
C ASP A 111 10.76 -1.59 -7.91
N LEU A 112 10.49 -2.85 -7.58
CA LEU A 112 10.84 -3.42 -6.28
C LEU A 112 12.27 -4.01 -6.27
N GLY A 113 12.90 -4.13 -7.45
CA GLY A 113 14.20 -4.76 -7.66
C GLY A 113 14.23 -6.28 -7.41
N GLN A 114 13.07 -6.87 -7.12
CA GLN A 114 12.89 -8.27 -6.75
C GLN A 114 11.43 -8.69 -7.01
N PRO A 115 11.12 -10.00 -7.01
CA PRO A 115 9.74 -10.47 -7.17
C PRO A 115 8.80 -9.88 -6.11
N LEU A 116 7.56 -9.58 -6.50
CA LEU A 116 6.58 -8.93 -5.61
C LEU A 116 6.25 -9.78 -4.37
N TRP A 117 6.36 -11.10 -4.47
CA TRP A 117 6.24 -12.02 -3.33
C TRP A 117 7.06 -13.30 -3.56
N THR A 118 7.29 -14.07 -2.51
CA THR A 118 8.05 -15.32 -2.59
C THR A 118 7.38 -16.32 -3.53
N ASN A 119 8.13 -16.84 -4.50
CA ASN A 119 7.64 -17.72 -5.57
C ASN A 119 6.63 -17.07 -6.53
N ALA A 120 6.67 -15.73 -6.68
CA ALA A 120 5.89 -15.08 -7.73
C ALA A 120 6.28 -15.63 -9.12
N PRO A 121 5.31 -15.89 -10.01
CA PRO A 121 5.58 -16.45 -11.33
C PRO A 121 6.11 -15.42 -12.35
N PHE A 122 6.35 -14.18 -11.91
CA PHE A 122 6.81 -13.06 -12.72
C PHE A 122 7.72 -12.14 -11.89
N THR A 123 8.50 -11.31 -12.59
CA THR A 123 9.36 -10.24 -12.06
C THR A 123 8.95 -8.92 -12.66
#